data_AF-A0A0U4V3E0-F1
#
_entry.id   AF-A0A0U4V3E0-F1
#
_cell.length_a   1.000
_cell.length_b   1.000
_cell.length_c   1.000
_cell.angle_alpha   90.00
_cell.angle_beta   90.00
_cell.angle_gamma   90.00
#
_symmetry.space_group_name_H-M   'P 1'
#
loop_
_entity.id
_entity.type
_entity.pdbx_description
1 polymer ?
#
loop_
_entity_poly.entity_id
_entity_poly.type
_entity_poly.pdbx_seq_one_letter_code
_entity_poly.pdbx_strand_id
1 'polypeptide(L)'
;MRLTLTPIALLVSSLSAPLLAAECTAPFTAIHDIQGPGDKSPKAGMTLATRGVVLAVLYADSKSPQLLLSSLTPDQNPLTSEALLVTDSQQAKQRQAGDVIQLTGTVREMAGMTALTNISAAEYCSRQPLTAATPVTLPMASSLGFEALEGMFVHFSQPLIVNDSYGLSRYGELVLANERLPVATEVALPGAASKALMAKQVLQEITIDDASMKQNPQPVRFPTGDLSASNTVRVGDTVNKLQGYLLQTKAGYRLVVSQQPEFVATNPRPAAPAAKKTGELRVASFNVLNFFTGEGNSPRFPTKRGATDANELQRQQAKMLAALAAMDADVIGLLEVENNGFGAGSALATIVQSLNQQLGSDVYAFVQPGEKPGSDDIMVAMIYRKANVEPVGTTAVYTKAPFDKGSRPPLAQSFRHLDSKEQLTVSINHFKSKGSCPKQPGPDSDLNDGQGCWTPTRVAAAKALTEWLKTEPTGIDTNYVLMMGDLNAYRMEAPLQYLEQNGWQHLAPKDAVHSSFVYRGRSGTLDHALASPQLKAKLQQFQHWGINADEPAVLDYNTEFKSKAQQQSLYAPTPYRSSDHDPLYMDFKF
;
A
#
# COMPACT_ATOMS: atom_id res chain seq x y z
N MET A 1 -92.82 26.66 15.19
CA MET A 1 -91.93 25.49 15.06
C MET A 1 -91.33 25.50 13.67
N ARG A 2 -90.04 25.87 13.55
CA ARG A 2 -89.08 25.64 12.45
C ARG A 2 -87.96 26.68 12.56
N LEU A 3 -86.83 26.25 13.13
CA LEU A 3 -85.58 27.01 13.10
C LEU A 3 -85.07 27.03 11.65
N THR A 4 -84.79 28.23 11.15
CA THR A 4 -84.08 28.48 9.90
C THR A 4 -82.57 28.40 10.17
N LEU A 5 -81.90 27.39 9.61
CA LEU A 5 -80.44 27.29 9.57
C LEU A 5 -79.93 27.93 8.27
N THR A 6 -79.12 28.98 8.41
CA THR A 6 -78.33 29.61 7.35
C THR A 6 -77.03 28.83 7.14
N PRO A 7 -76.63 28.46 5.91
CA PRO A 7 -75.34 27.84 5.69
C PRO A 7 -74.24 28.91 5.63
N ILE A 8 -73.23 28.78 6.51
CA ILE A 8 -71.98 29.54 6.44
C ILE A 8 -71.10 28.86 5.38
N ALA A 9 -70.84 29.56 4.28
CA ALA A 9 -69.83 29.16 3.30
C ALA A 9 -68.44 29.52 3.86
N LEU A 10 -67.65 28.52 4.23
CA LEU A 10 -66.22 28.70 4.49
C LEU A 10 -65.49 28.88 3.15
N LEU A 11 -64.97 30.08 2.90
CA LEU A 11 -63.94 30.31 1.89
C LEU A 11 -62.64 29.66 2.38
N VAL A 12 -62.24 28.55 1.76
CA VAL A 12 -60.89 28.00 1.92
C VAL A 12 -59.98 28.75 0.94
N SER A 13 -59.26 29.76 1.44
CA SER A 13 -58.16 30.38 0.72
C SER A 13 -56.97 29.41 0.71
N SER A 14 -56.72 28.77 -0.43
CA SER A 14 -55.49 28.02 -0.68
C SER A 14 -54.30 28.99 -0.71
N LEU A 15 -53.55 29.09 0.39
CA LEU A 15 -52.20 29.67 0.33
C LEU A 15 -51.33 28.72 -0.49
N SER A 16 -51.11 29.06 -1.76
CA SER A 16 -50.01 28.50 -2.54
C SER A 16 -48.71 28.96 -1.87
N ALA A 17 -47.94 28.03 -1.30
CA ALA A 17 -46.59 28.34 -0.86
C ALA A 17 -45.82 28.94 -2.06
N PRO A 18 -45.11 30.07 -1.90
CA PRO A 18 -44.37 30.65 -3.01
C PRO A 18 -43.35 29.62 -3.49
N LEU A 19 -43.40 29.27 -4.78
CA LEU A 19 -42.28 28.57 -5.41
C LEU A 19 -41.06 29.47 -5.24
N LEU A 20 -40.01 28.97 -4.57
CA LEU A 20 -38.72 29.63 -4.50
C LEU A 20 -38.10 29.67 -5.90
N ALA A 21 -38.37 30.75 -6.64
CA ALA A 21 -37.79 30.98 -7.95
C ALA A 21 -36.27 31.20 -7.83
N ALA A 22 -35.49 30.64 -8.74
CA ALA A 22 -34.04 30.81 -8.78
C ALA A 22 -33.64 32.11 -9.52
N GLU A 23 -34.39 33.20 -9.31
CA GLU A 23 -34.13 34.46 -9.99
C GLU A 23 -32.83 35.11 -9.49
N CYS A 24 -31.92 35.51 -10.37
CA CYS A 24 -30.61 36.06 -10.00
C CYS A 24 -30.66 37.35 -9.15
N THR A 25 -31.82 38.00 -9.11
CA THR A 25 -32.12 39.16 -8.26
C THR A 25 -32.82 38.79 -6.95
N ALA A 26 -33.27 37.54 -6.79
CA ALA A 26 -33.93 37.06 -5.59
C ALA A 26 -32.92 36.81 -4.44
N PRO A 27 -33.36 36.89 -3.18
CA PRO A 27 -32.54 36.52 -2.03
C PRO A 27 -32.09 35.05 -2.10
N PHE A 28 -30.88 34.78 -1.62
CA PHE A 28 -30.29 33.45 -1.54
C PHE A 28 -29.56 33.27 -0.20
N THR A 29 -29.36 32.01 0.21
CA THR A 29 -28.53 31.64 1.38
C THR A 29 -27.08 31.48 0.93
N ALA A 30 -26.15 32.13 1.65
CA ALA A 30 -24.73 32.04 1.38
C ALA A 30 -24.20 30.61 1.62
N ILE A 31 -23.13 30.22 0.91
CA ILE A 31 -22.61 28.86 0.97
C ILE A 31 -22.02 28.53 2.35
N HIS A 32 -21.30 29.45 3.00
CA HIS A 32 -20.81 29.26 4.37
C HIS A 32 -21.94 29.04 5.40
N ASP A 33 -23.12 29.67 5.21
CA ASP A 33 -24.29 29.45 6.06
C ASP A 33 -24.95 28.07 5.83
N ILE A 34 -24.79 27.52 4.62
CA ILE A 34 -25.22 26.16 4.28
C ILE A 34 -24.24 25.15 4.88
N GLN A 35 -22.93 25.38 4.75
CA GLN A 35 -21.89 24.51 5.30
C GLN A 35 -21.91 24.49 6.84
N GLY A 36 -21.80 25.66 7.47
CA GLY A 36 -21.64 25.78 8.92
C GLY A 36 -20.25 25.33 9.43
N PRO A 37 -19.97 25.52 10.73
CA PRO A 37 -18.62 25.33 11.29
C PRO A 37 -18.32 23.92 11.82
N GLY A 38 -19.17 22.92 11.53
CA GLY A 38 -19.01 21.56 12.04
C GLY A 38 -19.28 20.52 10.95
N ASP A 39 -19.07 19.24 11.27
CA ASP A 39 -19.07 18.11 10.32
C ASP A 39 -20.40 17.82 9.58
N LYS A 40 -21.43 18.64 9.78
CA LYS A 40 -22.74 18.52 9.13
C LYS A 40 -23.36 19.89 8.97
N SER A 41 -24.04 20.06 7.85
CA SER A 41 -24.81 21.26 7.55
C SER A 41 -25.89 21.54 8.60
N PRO A 42 -25.99 22.76 9.15
CA PRO A 42 -27.13 23.19 9.96
C PRO A 42 -28.41 23.37 9.13
N LYS A 43 -28.32 23.27 7.79
CA LYS A 43 -29.43 23.38 6.84
C LYS A 43 -29.81 22.05 6.23
N ALA A 44 -29.23 20.93 6.68
CA ALA A 44 -29.56 19.60 6.18
C ALA A 44 -31.09 19.33 6.20
N GLY A 45 -31.63 18.89 5.07
CA GLY A 45 -33.06 18.65 4.87
C GLY A 45 -33.87 19.87 4.42
N MET A 46 -33.32 21.08 4.48
CA MET A 46 -34.02 22.30 4.02
C MET A 46 -33.92 22.43 2.50
N THR A 47 -35.00 22.91 1.88
CA THR A 47 -35.00 23.38 0.48
C THR A 47 -34.80 24.90 0.47
N LEU A 48 -33.77 25.38 -0.20
CA LEU A 48 -33.38 26.79 -0.23
C LEU A 48 -32.79 27.18 -1.59
N ALA A 49 -32.70 28.48 -1.84
CA ALA A 49 -31.95 29.04 -2.96
C ALA A 49 -30.53 29.40 -2.52
N THR A 50 -29.52 29.11 -3.34
CA THR A 50 -28.13 29.53 -3.13
C THR A 50 -27.54 30.02 -4.46
N ARG A 51 -26.58 30.95 -4.38
CA ARG A 51 -25.94 31.55 -5.54
C ARG A 51 -24.43 31.50 -5.37
N GLY A 52 -23.74 31.05 -6.40
CA GLY A 52 -22.29 30.85 -6.37
C GLY A 52 -21.67 30.81 -7.76
N VAL A 53 -20.34 30.74 -7.78
CA VAL A 53 -19.54 30.58 -9.00
C VAL A 53 -19.27 29.12 -9.21
N VAL A 54 -19.47 28.61 -10.40
CA VAL A 54 -19.04 27.26 -10.76
C VAL A 54 -17.51 27.22 -10.69
N LEU A 55 -16.97 26.50 -9.70
CA LEU A 55 -15.55 26.20 -9.58
C LEU A 55 -15.14 25.17 -10.62
N ALA A 56 -15.88 24.07 -10.70
CA ALA A 56 -15.56 22.94 -11.58
C ALA A 56 -16.77 22.08 -11.91
N VAL A 57 -16.65 21.36 -13.03
CA VAL A 57 -17.43 20.17 -13.32
C VAL A 57 -16.60 18.95 -12.92
N LEU A 58 -17.01 18.27 -11.86
CA LEU A 58 -16.35 17.07 -11.37
C LEU A 58 -16.72 15.87 -12.25
N TYR A 59 -15.71 15.07 -12.61
CA TYR A 59 -15.87 13.83 -13.38
C TYR A 59 -16.72 14.01 -14.64
N ALA A 60 -16.39 15.03 -15.44
CA ALA A 60 -17.16 15.48 -16.61
C ALA A 60 -17.47 14.36 -17.62
N ASP A 61 -16.55 13.41 -17.80
CA ASP A 61 -16.69 12.27 -18.72
C ASP A 61 -17.53 11.10 -18.15
N SER A 62 -18.00 11.22 -16.90
CA SER A 62 -18.79 10.18 -16.25
C SER A 62 -20.28 10.24 -16.65
N LYS A 63 -21.05 9.21 -16.28
CA LYS A 63 -22.51 9.23 -16.48
C LYS A 63 -23.24 10.20 -15.53
N SER A 64 -22.57 10.59 -14.45
CA SER A 64 -23.13 11.40 -13.38
C SER A 64 -22.18 12.53 -12.98
N PRO A 65 -21.86 13.47 -13.90
CA PRO A 65 -21.04 14.62 -13.56
C PRO A 65 -21.75 15.49 -12.51
N GLN A 66 -20.96 16.18 -11.71
CA GLN A 66 -21.42 17.04 -10.60
C GLN A 66 -20.78 18.41 -10.71
N LEU A 67 -21.34 19.42 -10.03
CA LEU A 67 -20.73 20.76 -9.96
C LEU A 67 -20.17 21.01 -8.57
N LEU A 68 -19.09 21.78 -8.51
CA LEU A 68 -18.70 22.50 -7.30
C LEU A 68 -18.99 23.97 -7.50
N LEU A 69 -19.68 24.58 -6.54
CA LEU A 69 -19.84 26.02 -6.45
C LEU A 69 -18.90 26.60 -5.40
N SER A 70 -18.41 27.82 -5.61
CA SER A 70 -17.83 28.66 -4.57
C SER A 70 -18.74 29.84 -4.23
N SER A 71 -18.59 30.37 -3.03
CA SER A 71 -19.20 31.63 -2.65
C SER A 71 -18.85 32.77 -3.59
N LEU A 72 -19.80 33.69 -3.76
CA LEU A 72 -19.55 34.98 -4.43
C LEU A 72 -18.66 35.88 -3.57
N THR A 73 -18.92 35.89 -2.27
CA THR A 73 -18.19 36.64 -1.26
C THR A 73 -17.95 35.70 -0.08
N PRO A 74 -16.73 35.17 0.06
CA PRO A 74 -16.32 34.42 1.24
C PRO A 74 -16.52 35.20 2.53
N ASP A 75 -16.85 34.52 3.62
CA ASP A 75 -16.81 35.08 4.95
C ASP A 75 -15.36 35.13 5.48
N GLN A 76 -15.20 35.35 6.79
CA GLN A 76 -13.89 35.40 7.45
C GLN A 76 -13.73 34.29 8.51
N ASN A 77 -14.62 33.30 8.52
CA ASN A 77 -14.63 32.24 9.50
C ASN A 77 -13.82 31.04 8.96
N PRO A 78 -12.66 30.72 9.54
CA PRO A 78 -11.81 29.64 9.06
C PRO A 78 -12.37 28.24 9.34
N LEU A 79 -13.57 28.13 9.94
CA LEU A 79 -14.24 26.87 10.23
C LEU A 79 -15.35 26.54 9.22
N THR A 80 -15.70 27.47 8.32
CA THR A 80 -16.76 27.28 7.32
C THR A 80 -16.15 27.15 5.94
N SER A 81 -16.60 26.14 5.19
CA SER A 81 -16.23 26.02 3.78
C SER A 81 -16.97 27.05 2.94
N GLU A 82 -16.27 27.54 1.92
CA GLU A 82 -16.79 28.46 0.90
C GLU A 82 -17.16 27.75 -0.40
N ALA A 83 -17.29 26.42 -0.37
CA ALA A 83 -17.69 25.61 -1.51
C ALA A 83 -18.89 24.70 -1.20
N LEU A 84 -19.65 24.35 -2.23
CA LEU A 84 -20.84 23.51 -2.12
C LEU A 84 -20.89 22.52 -3.29
N LEU A 85 -21.06 21.23 -2.98
CA LEU A 85 -21.32 20.21 -3.99
C LEU A 85 -22.75 20.35 -4.52
N VAL A 86 -22.94 20.26 -5.83
CA VAL A 86 -24.26 20.22 -6.45
C VAL A 86 -24.40 18.91 -7.24
N THR A 87 -25.32 18.07 -6.80
CA THR A 87 -25.56 16.75 -7.40
C THR A 87 -26.65 16.85 -8.46
N ASP A 88 -26.35 17.46 -9.60
CA ASP A 88 -27.27 17.55 -10.74
C ASP A 88 -26.51 17.45 -12.06
N SER A 89 -26.68 16.32 -12.75
CA SER A 89 -25.95 16.05 -13.99
C SER A 89 -26.46 16.84 -15.19
N GLN A 90 -27.66 17.43 -15.14
CA GLN A 90 -28.14 18.31 -16.21
C GLN A 90 -27.46 19.66 -16.09
N GLN A 91 -27.43 20.24 -14.88
CA GLN A 91 -26.67 21.45 -14.62
C GLN A 91 -25.18 21.22 -14.92
N ALA A 92 -24.60 20.11 -14.45
CA ALA A 92 -23.18 19.84 -14.69
C ALA A 92 -22.77 19.81 -16.18
N LYS A 93 -23.67 19.39 -17.08
CA LYS A 93 -23.43 19.36 -18.53
C LYS A 93 -23.62 20.72 -19.23
N GLN A 94 -24.32 21.65 -18.58
CA GLN A 94 -24.69 22.95 -19.16
C GLN A 94 -23.82 24.10 -18.64
N ARG A 95 -22.97 23.85 -17.65
CA ARG A 95 -22.14 24.88 -16.99
C ARG A 95 -20.66 24.63 -17.21
N GLN A 96 -19.90 25.71 -17.03
CA GLN A 96 -18.44 25.70 -17.06
C GLN A 96 -17.89 26.56 -15.93
N ALA A 97 -16.59 26.41 -15.66
CA ALA A 97 -15.93 27.21 -14.64
C ALA A 97 -16.08 28.73 -14.89
N GLY A 98 -16.36 29.47 -13.83
CA GLY A 98 -16.60 30.91 -13.84
C GLY A 98 -18.03 31.34 -14.09
N ASP A 99 -18.95 30.42 -14.43
CA ASP A 99 -20.39 30.75 -14.50
C ASP A 99 -20.92 31.10 -13.12
N VAL A 100 -21.68 32.18 -13.00
CA VAL A 100 -22.44 32.52 -11.79
C VAL A 100 -23.85 31.99 -11.96
N ILE A 101 -24.27 31.12 -11.06
CA ILE A 101 -25.60 30.49 -11.11
C ILE A 101 -26.31 30.62 -9.77
N GLN A 102 -27.62 30.79 -9.84
CA GLN A 102 -28.51 30.61 -8.70
C GLN A 102 -29.29 29.32 -8.86
N LEU A 103 -29.33 28.51 -7.80
CA LEU A 103 -29.99 27.21 -7.77
C LEU A 103 -30.94 27.14 -6.57
N THR A 104 -32.10 26.53 -6.75
CA THR A 104 -32.98 26.11 -5.67
C THR A 104 -32.94 24.58 -5.56
N GLY A 105 -32.66 24.06 -4.36
CA GLY A 105 -32.59 22.62 -4.12
C GLY A 105 -32.60 22.26 -2.64
N THR A 106 -32.51 20.97 -2.33
CA THR A 106 -32.50 20.43 -0.96
C THR A 106 -31.07 20.13 -0.50
N VAL A 107 -30.68 20.68 0.64
CA VAL A 107 -29.39 20.41 1.29
C VAL A 107 -29.37 18.99 1.89
N ARG A 108 -28.34 18.21 1.61
CA ARG A 108 -28.14 16.85 2.12
C ARG A 108 -26.66 16.56 2.39
N GLU A 109 -26.42 15.65 3.33
CA GLU A 109 -25.11 15.01 3.51
C GLU A 109 -24.95 13.85 2.53
N MET A 110 -23.94 13.91 1.67
CA MET A 110 -23.67 12.96 0.59
C MET A 110 -22.26 12.39 0.74
N ALA A 111 -22.18 11.18 1.31
CA ALA A 111 -20.91 10.49 1.56
C ALA A 111 -19.89 11.30 2.38
N GLY A 112 -20.39 12.18 3.25
CA GLY A 112 -19.60 13.10 4.05
C GLY A 112 -19.74 14.56 3.62
N MET A 113 -19.97 14.81 2.33
CA MET A 113 -20.06 16.15 1.77
C MET A 113 -21.42 16.83 2.02
N THR A 114 -21.41 18.11 2.36
CA THR A 114 -22.59 18.96 2.24
C THR A 114 -22.89 19.21 0.76
N ALA A 115 -24.10 18.86 0.33
CA ALA A 115 -24.50 18.93 -1.07
C ALA A 115 -25.91 19.50 -1.28
N LEU A 116 -26.08 20.25 -2.37
CA LEU A 116 -27.38 20.63 -2.91
C LEU A 116 -27.86 19.57 -3.90
N THR A 117 -29.04 19.01 -3.63
CA THR A 117 -29.67 17.92 -4.38
C THR A 117 -31.08 18.33 -4.83
N ASN A 118 -31.76 17.50 -5.63
CA ASN A 118 -33.15 17.73 -6.04
C ASN A 118 -33.40 19.16 -6.58
N ILE A 119 -32.58 19.59 -7.54
CA ILE A 119 -32.62 20.95 -8.06
C ILE A 119 -33.97 21.20 -8.75
N SER A 120 -34.73 22.16 -8.24
CA SER A 120 -36.08 22.50 -8.72
C SER A 120 -36.10 23.75 -9.60
N ALA A 121 -35.11 24.63 -9.47
CA ALA A 121 -34.94 25.81 -10.30
C ALA A 121 -33.45 26.15 -10.44
N ALA A 122 -33.07 26.67 -11.61
CA ALA A 122 -31.71 27.09 -11.91
C ALA A 122 -31.71 28.26 -12.89
N GLU A 123 -30.95 29.31 -12.60
CA GLU A 123 -30.73 30.44 -13.50
C GLU A 123 -29.23 30.75 -13.66
N TYR A 124 -28.85 31.10 -14.88
CA TYR A 124 -27.53 31.66 -15.18
C TYR A 124 -27.57 33.17 -15.01
N CYS A 125 -26.71 33.71 -14.16
CA CYS A 125 -26.70 35.13 -13.84
C CYS A 125 -25.67 35.91 -14.66
N SER A 126 -24.43 35.42 -14.69
CA SER A 126 -23.29 36.13 -15.29
C SER A 126 -22.07 35.19 -15.34
N ARG A 127 -20.89 35.76 -15.64
CA ARG A 127 -19.59 35.11 -15.41
C ARG A 127 -18.71 36.00 -14.55
N GLN A 128 -17.82 35.37 -13.79
CA GLN A 128 -16.73 36.04 -13.11
C GLN A 128 -15.47 35.15 -13.04
N PRO A 129 -14.29 35.73 -12.78
CA PRO A 129 -13.07 34.95 -12.54
C PRO A 129 -13.22 34.00 -11.35
N LEU A 130 -12.48 32.88 -11.38
CA LEU A 130 -12.43 31.95 -10.25
C LEU A 130 -11.63 32.56 -9.09
N THR A 131 -12.02 32.20 -7.87
CA THR A 131 -11.22 32.46 -6.67
C THR A 131 -9.88 31.71 -6.76
N ALA A 132 -8.81 32.34 -6.28
CA ALA A 132 -7.51 31.68 -6.17
C ALA A 132 -7.59 30.47 -5.24
N ALA A 133 -6.75 29.46 -5.49
CA ALA A 133 -6.66 28.30 -4.63
C ALA A 133 -6.25 28.68 -3.20
N THR A 134 -6.88 28.07 -2.20
CA THR A 134 -6.52 28.25 -0.79
C THR A 134 -5.24 27.47 -0.48
N PRO A 135 -4.21 28.08 0.14
CA PRO A 135 -3.00 27.38 0.53
C PRO A 135 -3.27 26.41 1.66
N VAL A 136 -2.74 25.19 1.55
CA VAL A 136 -2.83 24.13 2.56
C VAL A 136 -1.45 23.56 2.86
N THR A 137 -1.24 23.20 4.11
CA THR A 137 -0.02 22.54 4.59
C THR A 137 -0.36 21.32 5.43
N LEU A 138 0.42 20.25 5.28
CA LEU A 138 0.33 19.06 6.13
C LEU A 138 1.52 19.05 7.12
N PRO A 139 1.33 18.61 8.37
CA PRO A 139 0.11 18.02 8.92
C PRO A 139 -1.01 19.03 9.20
N MET A 140 -2.27 18.59 9.11
CA MET A 140 -3.42 19.37 9.58
C MET A 140 -3.39 19.51 11.11
N ALA A 141 -3.85 20.65 11.62
CA ALA A 141 -3.92 20.88 13.08
C ALA A 141 -4.93 19.96 13.78
N SER A 142 -6.01 19.59 13.09
CA SER A 142 -7.05 18.67 13.55
C SER A 142 -7.84 18.12 12.36
N SER A 143 -8.70 17.13 12.60
CA SER A 143 -9.59 16.57 11.56
C SER A 143 -10.55 17.62 10.97
N LEU A 144 -11.01 18.58 11.78
CA LEU A 144 -11.87 19.68 11.34
C LEU A 144 -11.19 20.61 10.32
N GLY A 145 -9.85 20.58 10.23
CA GLY A 145 -9.15 21.40 9.25
C GLY A 145 -9.45 20.98 7.81
N PHE A 146 -9.70 19.69 7.54
CA PHE A 146 -10.13 19.26 6.21
C PHE A 146 -11.60 19.59 5.96
N GLU A 147 -12.45 19.50 6.99
CA GLU A 147 -13.88 19.85 6.91
C GLU A 147 -14.09 21.32 6.53
N ALA A 148 -13.34 22.22 7.16
CA ALA A 148 -13.39 23.64 6.84
C ALA A 148 -12.98 23.97 5.38
N LEU A 149 -12.35 23.02 4.67
CA LEU A 149 -11.90 23.15 3.29
C LEU A 149 -12.76 22.31 2.31
N GLU A 150 -13.85 21.72 2.78
CA GLU A 150 -14.68 20.81 2.00
C GLU A 150 -15.15 21.44 0.68
N GLY A 151 -14.88 20.78 -0.45
CA GLY A 151 -15.24 21.23 -1.80
C GLY A 151 -14.41 22.38 -2.34
N MET A 152 -13.55 23.00 -1.51
CA MET A 152 -12.78 24.18 -1.91
C MET A 152 -11.68 23.82 -2.90
N PHE A 153 -11.30 24.80 -3.73
CA PHE A 153 -10.11 24.72 -4.56
C PHE A 153 -8.89 25.04 -3.72
N VAL A 154 -7.98 24.07 -3.55
CA VAL A 154 -6.82 24.18 -2.65
C VAL A 154 -5.52 23.89 -3.39
N HIS A 155 -4.40 24.39 -2.86
CA HIS A 155 -3.06 24.08 -3.34
C HIS A 155 -2.07 23.83 -2.20
N PHE A 156 -1.08 22.98 -2.45
CA PHE A 156 0.01 22.68 -1.51
C PHE A 156 1.31 23.29 -2.05
N SER A 157 1.84 24.28 -1.31
CA SER A 157 3.14 24.88 -1.63
C SER A 157 4.32 24.03 -1.14
N GLN A 158 4.09 23.21 -0.10
CA GLN A 158 5.08 22.26 0.37
C GLN A 158 5.16 21.05 -0.57
N PRO A 159 6.36 20.48 -0.79
CA PRO A 159 6.47 19.17 -1.42
C PRO A 159 5.79 18.10 -0.56
N LEU A 160 5.11 17.16 -1.20
CA LEU A 160 4.57 15.96 -0.54
C LEU A 160 5.27 14.71 -1.06
N ILE A 161 5.24 13.63 -0.29
CA ILE A 161 5.89 12.36 -0.57
C ILE A 161 4.85 11.29 -0.85
N VAL A 162 5.03 10.53 -1.93
CA VAL A 162 4.21 9.36 -2.24
C VAL A 162 4.39 8.31 -1.15
N ASN A 163 3.30 7.89 -0.53
CA ASN A 163 3.29 6.87 0.52
C ASN A 163 2.56 5.60 0.11
N ASP A 164 1.57 5.68 -0.78
CA ASP A 164 0.84 4.52 -1.30
C ASP A 164 0.51 4.69 -2.79
N SER A 165 0.61 3.59 -3.54
CA SER A 165 0.29 3.49 -4.96
C SER A 165 -0.65 2.32 -5.29
N TYR A 166 -1.22 1.64 -4.29
CA TYR A 166 -2.07 0.47 -4.48
C TYR A 166 -3.35 0.79 -5.27
N GLY A 167 -3.94 1.98 -5.04
CA GLY A 167 -5.12 2.47 -5.76
C GLY A 167 -4.83 2.96 -7.18
N LEU A 168 -3.57 3.12 -7.57
CA LEU A 168 -3.16 3.87 -8.76
C LEU A 168 -3.76 3.31 -10.05
N SER A 169 -3.56 2.01 -10.28
CA SER A 169 -3.98 1.40 -11.55
C SER A 169 -5.48 1.26 -11.67
N ARG A 170 -6.18 1.04 -10.56
CA ARG A 170 -7.61 0.77 -10.57
C ARG A 170 -8.43 2.04 -10.53
N TYR A 171 -8.02 3.03 -9.73
CA TYR A 171 -8.80 4.22 -9.42
C TYR A 171 -8.07 5.54 -9.72
N GLY A 172 -6.83 5.50 -10.23
CA GLY A 172 -6.04 6.72 -10.42
C GLY A 172 -5.62 7.38 -9.10
N GLU A 173 -5.57 6.61 -8.01
CA GLU A 173 -5.36 7.15 -6.66
C GLU A 173 -3.92 6.93 -6.15
N LEU A 174 -3.35 7.95 -5.51
CA LEU A 174 -2.11 7.87 -4.72
C LEU A 174 -2.35 8.46 -3.33
N VAL A 175 -1.69 7.94 -2.31
CA VAL A 175 -1.64 8.60 -0.99
C VAL A 175 -0.35 9.38 -0.89
N LEU A 176 -0.46 10.67 -0.56
CA LEU A 176 0.65 11.58 -0.34
C LEU A 176 0.69 12.00 1.13
N ALA A 177 1.87 12.31 1.66
CA ALA A 177 2.01 12.89 3.00
C ALA A 177 3.16 13.89 3.07
N ASN A 178 3.26 14.66 4.16
CA ASN A 178 4.36 15.63 4.33
C ASN A 178 5.76 14.97 4.45
N GLU A 179 5.80 13.66 4.68
CA GLU A 179 7.02 12.85 4.76
C GLU A 179 6.71 11.38 4.45
N ARG A 180 7.73 10.52 4.42
CA ARG A 180 7.52 9.06 4.35
C ARG A 180 7.08 8.56 5.72
N LEU A 181 5.90 7.95 5.79
CA LEU A 181 5.28 7.55 7.05
C LEU A 181 5.69 6.11 7.40
N PRO A 182 6.32 5.88 8.58
CA PRO A 182 6.66 4.53 9.01
C PRO A 182 5.43 3.79 9.53
N VAL A 183 5.46 2.47 9.48
CA VAL A 183 4.57 1.67 10.33
C VAL A 183 4.85 2.00 11.79
N ALA A 184 3.81 2.28 12.58
CA ALA A 184 4.01 2.79 13.93
C ALA A 184 4.83 1.83 14.82
N THR A 185 4.62 0.51 14.69
CA THR A 185 5.38 -0.51 15.42
C THR A 185 6.76 -0.83 14.81
N GLU A 186 7.18 -0.13 13.75
CA GLU A 186 8.58 -0.11 13.32
C GLU A 186 9.43 0.79 14.21
N VAL A 187 8.86 1.89 14.72
CA VAL A 187 9.61 2.96 15.43
C VAL A 187 9.12 3.22 16.85
N ALA A 188 7.96 2.70 17.25
CA ALA A 188 7.40 2.86 18.59
C ALA A 188 6.93 1.53 19.17
N LEU A 189 7.06 1.37 20.49
CA LEU A 189 6.55 0.18 21.18
C LEU A 189 5.02 0.04 21.00
N PRO A 190 4.51 -1.20 20.89
CA PRO A 190 3.08 -1.48 20.89
C PRO A 190 2.33 -0.85 22.07
N GLY A 191 1.08 -0.46 21.85
CA GLY A 191 0.22 0.15 22.87
C GLY A 191 0.09 1.66 22.71
N ALA A 192 0.28 2.42 23.78
CA ALA A 192 -0.01 3.85 23.78
C ALA A 192 0.87 4.65 22.80
N ALA A 193 2.15 4.30 22.67
CA ALA A 193 3.08 5.03 21.80
C ALA A 193 2.75 4.83 20.31
N SER A 194 2.55 3.59 19.87
CA SER A 194 2.14 3.29 18.49
C SER A 194 0.78 3.91 18.15
N LYS A 195 -0.20 3.87 19.07
CA LYS A 195 -1.51 4.53 18.92
C LYS A 195 -1.41 6.04 18.73
N ALA A 196 -0.59 6.70 19.56
CA ALA A 196 -0.38 8.13 19.47
C ALA A 196 0.28 8.52 18.13
N LEU A 197 1.21 7.70 17.62
CA LEU A 197 1.83 7.92 16.32
C LEU A 197 0.83 7.73 15.17
N MET A 198 0.05 6.65 15.16
CA MET A 198 -0.98 6.42 14.14
C MET A 198 -2.00 7.57 14.09
N ALA A 199 -2.44 8.08 15.25
CA ALA A 199 -3.37 9.20 15.32
C ALA A 199 -2.77 10.49 14.73
N LYS A 200 -1.47 10.73 14.90
CA LYS A 200 -0.76 11.86 14.26
C LYS A 200 -0.68 11.69 12.74
N GLN A 201 -0.34 10.49 12.27
CA GLN A 201 -0.14 10.21 10.85
C GLN A 201 -1.38 10.42 9.98
N VAL A 202 -2.58 10.24 10.52
CA VAL A 202 -3.84 10.52 9.79
C VAL A 202 -3.94 12.01 9.40
N LEU A 203 -3.33 12.91 10.17
CA LEU A 203 -3.31 14.34 9.86
C LEU A 203 -2.21 14.72 8.86
N GLN A 204 -1.31 13.79 8.53
CA GLN A 204 -0.13 14.01 7.70
C GLN A 204 -0.37 13.71 6.22
N GLU A 205 -1.50 13.08 5.88
CA GLU A 205 -1.72 12.48 4.58
C GLU A 205 -2.98 12.99 3.87
N ILE A 206 -2.97 12.88 2.55
CA ILE A 206 -4.09 13.16 1.65
C ILE A 206 -4.06 12.19 0.48
N THR A 207 -5.22 11.67 0.08
CA THR A 207 -5.33 10.89 -1.17
C THR A 207 -5.50 11.84 -2.35
N ILE A 208 -4.81 11.63 -3.46
CA ILE A 208 -5.06 12.34 -4.72
C ILE A 208 -5.81 11.43 -5.69
N ASP A 209 -6.69 12.02 -6.49
CA ASP A 209 -7.59 11.36 -7.44
C ASP A 209 -7.39 11.99 -8.83
N ASP A 210 -7.34 11.16 -9.88
CA ASP A 210 -7.01 11.56 -11.25
C ASP A 210 -8.17 12.23 -12.03
N ALA A 211 -9.25 12.57 -11.32
CA ALA A 211 -10.48 13.16 -11.84
C ALA A 211 -11.26 12.24 -12.82
N SER A 212 -11.07 10.93 -12.72
CA SER A 212 -11.76 9.93 -13.53
C SER A 212 -12.48 8.89 -12.68
N MET A 213 -13.75 8.63 -12.99
CA MET A 213 -14.52 7.53 -12.38
C MET A 213 -14.32 6.18 -13.09
N LYS A 214 -13.47 6.13 -14.13
CA LYS A 214 -13.21 4.89 -14.88
C LYS A 214 -12.30 3.99 -14.06
N GLN A 215 -12.70 2.72 -13.90
CA GLN A 215 -11.81 1.71 -13.36
C GLN A 215 -10.82 1.26 -14.43
N ASN A 216 -9.57 1.02 -14.02
CA ASN A 216 -8.47 0.59 -14.88
C ASN A 216 -8.28 1.52 -16.09
N PRO A 217 -8.12 2.84 -15.89
CA PRO A 217 -7.99 3.79 -16.98
C PRO A 217 -6.77 3.47 -17.85
N GLN A 218 -6.89 3.78 -19.14
CA GLN A 218 -5.79 3.73 -20.10
C GLN A 218 -5.66 5.09 -20.79
N PRO A 219 -4.51 5.78 -20.68
CA PRO A 219 -3.36 5.45 -19.82
C PRO A 219 -3.67 5.61 -18.32
N VAL A 220 -2.79 5.07 -17.46
CA VAL A 220 -2.77 5.41 -16.02
C VAL A 220 -2.06 6.76 -15.89
N ARG A 221 -2.79 7.80 -15.45
CA ARG A 221 -2.38 9.22 -15.58
C ARG A 221 -1.22 9.67 -14.70
N PHE A 222 -0.93 8.96 -13.61
CA PHE A 222 0.22 9.28 -12.74
C PHE A 222 1.30 8.21 -12.91
N PRO A 223 2.59 8.60 -12.97
CA PRO A 223 3.14 9.97 -12.87
C PRO A 223 2.99 10.79 -14.16
N THR A 224 3.58 11.99 -14.19
CA THR A 224 3.78 12.77 -15.42
C THR A 224 4.40 11.90 -16.53
N GLY A 225 3.84 11.94 -17.74
CA GLY A 225 4.29 11.11 -18.86
C GLY A 225 3.73 9.68 -18.89
N ASP A 226 2.67 9.41 -18.11
CA ASP A 226 1.95 8.13 -17.98
C ASP A 226 2.79 6.98 -17.38
N LEU A 227 2.12 6.12 -16.60
CA LEU A 227 2.78 4.97 -15.99
C LEU A 227 3.24 3.95 -17.04
N SER A 228 4.50 3.53 -16.94
CA SER A 228 5.06 2.40 -17.68
C SER A 228 6.12 1.69 -16.87
N ALA A 229 6.57 0.52 -17.33
CA ALA A 229 7.69 -0.17 -16.72
C ALA A 229 8.98 0.67 -16.76
N SER A 230 9.12 1.64 -17.67
CA SER A 230 10.24 2.59 -17.74
C SER A 230 9.99 3.93 -17.06
N ASN A 231 8.74 4.31 -16.81
CA ASN A 231 8.32 5.55 -16.14
C ASN A 231 7.41 5.21 -14.96
N THR A 232 8.01 5.01 -13.78
CA THR A 232 7.31 4.58 -12.56
C THR A 232 7.07 5.77 -11.61
N VAL A 233 6.19 5.57 -10.64
CA VAL A 233 6.03 6.45 -9.46
C VAL A 233 6.21 5.59 -8.22
N ARG A 234 7.26 5.87 -7.44
CA ARG A 234 7.62 5.06 -6.29
C ARG A 234 7.17 5.71 -4.99
N VAL A 235 6.87 4.88 -4.00
CA VAL A 235 6.80 5.34 -2.60
C VAL A 235 8.14 6.02 -2.27
N GLY A 236 8.10 7.24 -1.72
CA GLY A 236 9.28 8.07 -1.51
C GLY A 236 9.57 9.10 -2.62
N ASP A 237 8.87 9.05 -3.75
CA ASP A 237 8.94 10.11 -4.75
C ASP A 237 8.24 11.38 -4.28
N THR A 238 8.72 12.52 -4.76
CA THR A 238 8.23 13.85 -4.37
C THR A 238 7.20 14.34 -5.38
N VAL A 239 6.13 14.96 -4.87
CA VAL A 239 5.07 15.59 -5.66
C VAL A 239 5.04 17.09 -5.35
N ASN A 240 5.14 17.89 -6.41
CA ASN A 240 5.11 19.35 -6.37
C ASN A 240 3.91 19.88 -7.16
N LYS A 241 3.61 21.19 -6.98
CA LYS A 241 2.56 21.90 -7.71
C LYS A 241 1.19 21.21 -7.59
N LEU A 242 0.91 20.63 -6.43
CA LEU A 242 -0.32 19.91 -6.17
C LEU A 242 -1.45 20.90 -5.91
N GLN A 243 -2.51 20.81 -6.71
CA GLN A 243 -3.71 21.62 -6.55
C GLN A 243 -4.94 20.87 -7.06
N GLY A 244 -6.10 21.15 -6.49
CA GLY A 244 -7.33 20.44 -6.83
C GLY A 244 -8.48 20.77 -5.90
N TYR A 245 -9.55 20.00 -6.02
CA TYR A 245 -10.76 20.18 -5.25
C TYR A 245 -10.81 19.14 -4.13
N LEU A 246 -10.94 19.59 -2.88
CA LEU A 246 -10.96 18.69 -1.73
C LEU A 246 -12.35 18.07 -1.57
N LEU A 247 -12.49 16.77 -1.76
CA LEU A 247 -13.75 16.06 -1.58
C LEU A 247 -13.66 15.10 -0.41
N GLN A 248 -14.74 14.92 0.32
CA GLN A 248 -14.89 13.85 1.30
C GLN A 248 -15.61 12.65 0.66
N THR A 249 -15.13 11.46 1.01
CA THR A 249 -15.79 10.19 0.67
C THR A 249 -15.85 9.30 1.90
N LYS A 250 -16.52 8.15 1.78
CA LYS A 250 -16.49 7.11 2.83
C LYS A 250 -15.07 6.63 3.19
N ALA A 251 -14.10 6.81 2.29
CA ALA A 251 -12.70 6.44 2.50
C ALA A 251 -11.88 7.57 3.15
N GLY A 252 -12.45 8.75 3.36
CA GLY A 252 -11.77 9.95 3.83
C GLY A 252 -11.70 11.05 2.77
N TYR A 253 -10.96 12.11 3.09
CA TYR A 253 -10.73 13.23 2.19
C TYR A 253 -9.79 12.85 1.05
N ARG A 254 -10.07 13.37 -0.14
CA ARG A 254 -9.28 13.21 -1.35
C ARG A 254 -9.21 14.52 -2.12
N LEU A 255 -8.11 14.75 -2.81
CA LEU A 255 -7.94 15.88 -3.69
C LEU A 255 -8.14 15.42 -5.14
N VAL A 256 -9.24 15.81 -5.75
CA VAL A 256 -9.44 15.62 -7.19
C VAL A 256 -8.57 16.65 -7.91
N VAL A 257 -7.50 16.19 -8.56
CA VAL A 257 -6.50 17.10 -9.12
C VAL A 257 -7.11 17.97 -10.23
N SER A 258 -6.84 19.27 -10.23
CA SER A 258 -7.31 20.17 -11.30
C SER A 258 -6.39 20.15 -12.52
N GLN A 259 -5.16 19.68 -12.34
CA GLN A 259 -4.15 19.50 -13.36
C GLN A 259 -3.19 18.38 -12.93
N GLN A 260 -2.38 17.86 -13.86
CA GLN A 260 -1.37 16.86 -13.52
C GLN A 260 -0.32 17.47 -12.57
N PRO A 261 -0.09 16.89 -11.38
CA PRO A 261 1.00 17.30 -10.50
C PRO A 261 2.37 17.04 -11.13
N GLU A 262 3.40 17.68 -10.59
CA GLU A 262 4.79 17.41 -10.97
C GLU A 262 5.37 16.32 -10.08
N PHE A 263 5.72 15.18 -10.67
CA PHE A 263 6.38 14.07 -9.97
C PHE A 263 7.90 14.16 -10.17
N VAL A 264 8.65 14.12 -9.08
CA VAL A 264 10.12 14.11 -9.06
C VAL A 264 10.60 12.79 -8.47
N ALA A 265 11.41 12.05 -9.23
CA ALA A 265 11.98 10.76 -8.82
C ALA A 265 13.05 10.93 -7.73
N THR A 266 12.63 11.25 -6.50
CA THR A 266 13.49 11.39 -5.31
C THR A 266 13.81 10.05 -4.66
N ASN A 267 13.06 8.99 -4.98
CA ASN A 267 13.43 7.62 -4.68
C ASN A 267 13.70 6.86 -6.00
N PRO A 268 14.82 7.13 -6.70
CA PRO A 268 15.13 6.45 -7.96
C PRO A 268 15.38 4.96 -7.73
N ARG A 269 14.98 4.14 -8.71
CA ARG A 269 15.22 2.69 -8.70
C ARG A 269 16.68 2.37 -8.37
N PRO A 270 16.97 1.58 -7.32
CA PRO A 270 18.35 1.26 -6.99
C PRO A 270 18.96 0.39 -8.09
N ALA A 271 20.25 0.60 -8.37
CA ALA A 271 21.02 -0.29 -9.22
C ALA A 271 21.16 -1.68 -8.59
N ALA A 272 21.64 -2.66 -9.36
CA ALA A 272 22.01 -3.97 -8.82
C ALA A 272 23.04 -3.84 -7.68
N PRO A 273 23.05 -4.77 -6.71
CA PRO A 273 24.07 -4.82 -5.67
C PRO A 273 25.48 -4.77 -6.25
N ALA A 274 26.35 -4.01 -5.60
CA ALA A 274 27.76 -4.01 -5.98
C ALA A 274 28.35 -5.42 -5.84
N ALA A 275 29.35 -5.74 -6.66
CA ALA A 275 30.10 -6.97 -6.54
C ALA A 275 30.67 -7.12 -5.12
N LYS A 276 30.53 -8.30 -4.53
CA LYS A 276 31.16 -8.65 -3.25
C LYS A 276 32.68 -8.60 -3.38
N LYS A 277 33.39 -8.25 -2.30
CA LYS A 277 34.86 -8.21 -2.32
C LYS A 277 35.43 -9.63 -2.27
N THR A 278 36.67 -9.79 -2.70
CA THR A 278 37.37 -11.07 -2.65
C THR A 278 37.41 -11.62 -1.23
N GLY A 279 37.02 -12.90 -1.09
CA GLY A 279 36.96 -13.62 0.19
C GLY A 279 35.74 -13.31 1.06
N GLU A 280 34.81 -12.47 0.60
CA GLU A 280 33.53 -12.27 1.28
C GLU A 280 32.51 -13.34 0.87
N LEU A 281 31.75 -13.80 1.87
CA LEU A 281 30.56 -14.65 1.68
C LEU A 281 29.32 -13.76 1.64
N ARG A 282 28.57 -13.78 0.54
CA ARG A 282 27.27 -13.09 0.46
C ARG A 282 26.13 -14.04 0.76
N VAL A 283 25.26 -13.69 1.69
CA VAL A 283 24.01 -14.41 2.00
C VAL A 283 22.82 -13.49 1.77
N ALA A 284 21.75 -14.00 1.18
CA ALA A 284 20.55 -13.22 0.87
C ALA A 284 19.26 -13.96 1.24
N SER A 285 18.17 -13.21 1.35
CA SER A 285 16.81 -13.72 1.54
C SER A 285 15.86 -13.02 0.58
N PHE A 286 14.96 -13.77 -0.05
CA PHE A 286 13.99 -13.22 -0.99
C PHE A 286 12.65 -13.96 -0.95
N ASN A 287 11.57 -13.23 -0.66
CA ASN A 287 10.21 -13.69 -0.88
C ASN A 287 9.86 -13.55 -2.37
N VAL A 288 9.57 -14.68 -3.03
CA VAL A 288 9.37 -14.75 -4.48
C VAL A 288 7.91 -14.59 -4.94
N LEU A 289 7.03 -14.08 -4.05
CA LEU A 289 5.63 -13.72 -4.32
C LEU A 289 4.81 -14.89 -4.86
N ASN A 290 4.65 -15.94 -4.07
CA ASN A 290 3.93 -17.17 -4.43
C ASN A 290 4.38 -17.73 -5.80
N PHE A 291 5.66 -18.10 -5.94
CA PHE A 291 6.14 -18.73 -7.17
C PHE A 291 5.63 -20.18 -7.27
N PHE A 292 4.50 -20.35 -7.94
CA PHE A 292 3.83 -21.62 -8.13
C PHE A 292 3.90 -22.02 -9.59
N THR A 293 4.45 -23.21 -9.84
CA THR A 293 4.49 -23.79 -11.18
C THR A 293 3.18 -24.51 -11.51
N GLY A 294 2.42 -24.92 -10.49
CA GLY A 294 1.22 -25.73 -10.63
C GLY A 294 1.51 -27.18 -11.06
N GLU A 295 2.79 -27.58 -11.07
CA GLU A 295 3.21 -28.91 -11.51
C GLU A 295 2.54 -30.00 -10.67
N GLY A 296 2.09 -31.07 -11.34
CA GLY A 296 1.33 -32.16 -10.72
C GLY A 296 -0.16 -31.89 -10.51
N ASN A 297 -0.66 -30.68 -10.78
CA ASN A 297 -2.10 -30.37 -10.72
C ASN A 297 -2.80 -30.55 -12.09
N SER A 298 -4.08 -30.92 -12.06
CA SER A 298 -4.94 -31.00 -13.25
C SER A 298 -6.30 -30.34 -12.98
N PRO A 299 -6.61 -29.20 -13.62
CA PRO A 299 -5.75 -28.43 -14.53
C PRO A 299 -4.56 -27.78 -13.79
N ARG A 300 -3.49 -27.47 -14.52
CA ARG A 300 -2.29 -26.80 -13.98
C ARG A 300 -2.55 -25.35 -13.56
N PHE A 301 -3.41 -24.67 -14.32
CA PHE A 301 -3.76 -23.26 -14.15
C PHE A 301 -5.28 -23.08 -14.00
N PRO A 302 -5.75 -22.07 -13.25
CA PRO A 302 -4.95 -21.19 -12.41
C PRO A 302 -4.31 -21.97 -11.28
N THR A 303 -3.09 -21.58 -10.90
CA THR A 303 -2.47 -22.14 -9.70
C THR A 303 -3.27 -21.73 -8.47
N LYS A 304 -3.07 -22.40 -7.33
CA LYS A 304 -3.77 -22.03 -6.09
C LYS A 304 -3.39 -20.62 -5.60
N ARG A 305 -2.18 -20.16 -5.92
CA ARG A 305 -1.59 -18.86 -5.58
C ARG A 305 -0.54 -18.50 -6.63
N GLY A 306 -0.33 -17.22 -6.91
CA GLY A 306 0.63 -16.80 -7.93
C GLY A 306 -0.01 -16.72 -9.32
N ALA A 307 0.75 -17.11 -10.34
CA ALA A 307 0.34 -17.02 -11.74
C ALA A 307 -0.97 -17.75 -12.06
N THR A 308 -1.88 -17.06 -12.74
CA THR A 308 -3.18 -17.62 -13.15
C THR A 308 -3.12 -18.31 -14.52
N ASP A 309 -2.06 -18.09 -15.29
CA ASP A 309 -1.77 -18.78 -16.54
C ASP A 309 -0.26 -18.94 -16.82
N ALA A 310 0.07 -19.62 -17.93
CA ALA A 310 1.46 -19.89 -18.31
C ALA A 310 2.26 -18.63 -18.70
N ASN A 311 1.59 -17.61 -19.24
CA ASN A 311 2.23 -16.35 -19.61
C ASN A 311 2.60 -15.54 -18.36
N GLU A 312 1.73 -15.51 -17.36
CA GLU A 312 2.03 -14.92 -16.06
C GLU A 312 3.17 -15.64 -15.35
N LEU A 313 3.21 -16.98 -15.39
CA LEU A 313 4.31 -17.75 -14.82
C LEU A 313 5.64 -17.36 -15.48
N GLN A 314 5.69 -17.26 -16.81
CA GLN A 314 6.88 -16.82 -17.53
C GLN A 314 7.28 -15.38 -17.13
N ARG A 315 6.31 -14.48 -17.00
CA ARG A 315 6.54 -13.08 -16.65
C ARG A 315 7.08 -12.92 -15.22
N GLN A 316 6.50 -13.65 -14.28
CA GLN A 316 6.94 -13.73 -12.88
C GLN A 316 8.36 -14.29 -12.80
N GLN A 317 8.59 -15.41 -13.48
CA GLN A 317 9.87 -16.10 -13.51
C GLN A 317 10.99 -15.18 -14.03
N ALA A 318 10.77 -14.48 -15.14
CA ALA A 318 11.78 -13.60 -15.71
C ALA A 318 12.21 -12.47 -14.74
N LYS A 319 11.25 -11.82 -14.06
CA LYS A 319 11.54 -10.78 -13.06
C LYS A 319 12.29 -11.34 -11.84
N MET A 320 11.80 -12.46 -11.30
CA MET A 320 12.41 -13.15 -10.16
C MET A 320 13.85 -13.58 -10.46
N LEU A 321 14.11 -14.20 -11.62
CA LEU A 321 15.45 -14.65 -12.00
C LEU A 321 16.39 -13.47 -12.25
N ALA A 322 15.91 -12.34 -12.79
CA ALA A 322 16.69 -11.12 -12.91
C ALA A 322 17.15 -10.61 -11.53
N ALA A 323 16.29 -10.67 -10.50
CA ALA A 323 16.67 -10.30 -9.14
C ALA A 323 17.67 -11.29 -8.52
N LEU A 324 17.41 -12.61 -8.64
CA LEU A 324 18.30 -13.65 -8.11
C LEU A 324 19.71 -13.59 -8.73
N ALA A 325 19.79 -13.41 -10.05
CA ALA A 325 21.06 -13.28 -10.75
C ALA A 325 21.82 -12.00 -10.34
N ALA A 326 21.11 -10.87 -10.19
CA ALA A 326 21.72 -9.59 -9.83
C ALA A 326 22.24 -9.55 -8.37
N MET A 327 21.60 -10.27 -7.44
CA MET A 327 22.09 -10.34 -6.06
C MET A 327 23.45 -11.03 -5.92
N ASP A 328 23.76 -11.97 -6.82
CA ASP A 328 25.02 -12.73 -6.86
C ASP A 328 25.44 -13.36 -5.52
N ALA A 329 24.45 -13.78 -4.73
CA ALA A 329 24.66 -14.33 -3.41
C ALA A 329 25.14 -15.79 -3.46
N ASP A 330 25.94 -16.18 -2.46
CA ASP A 330 26.47 -17.53 -2.32
C ASP A 330 25.47 -18.49 -1.68
N VAL A 331 24.63 -17.97 -0.79
CA VAL A 331 23.47 -18.67 -0.21
C VAL A 331 22.26 -17.75 -0.30
N ILE A 332 21.14 -18.25 -0.82
CA ILE A 332 19.89 -17.51 -0.93
C ILE A 332 18.79 -18.32 -0.25
N GLY A 333 18.18 -17.76 0.80
CA GLY A 333 16.92 -18.25 1.34
C GLY A 333 15.74 -17.73 0.52
N LEU A 334 14.82 -18.61 0.18
CA LEU A 334 13.64 -18.32 -0.61
C LEU A 334 12.39 -18.51 0.23
N LEU A 335 11.44 -17.59 0.12
CA LEU A 335 10.13 -17.67 0.74
C LEU A 335 9.05 -17.66 -0.33
N GLU A 336 7.88 -18.22 -0.01
CA GLU A 336 6.75 -18.32 -0.95
C GLU A 336 7.03 -19.18 -2.19
N VAL A 337 7.81 -20.24 -2.01
CA VAL A 337 7.98 -21.29 -3.02
C VAL A 337 6.86 -22.31 -2.86
N GLU A 338 6.26 -22.75 -3.97
CA GLU A 338 5.24 -23.82 -3.93
C GLU A 338 5.81 -25.12 -3.33
N ASN A 339 5.07 -25.71 -2.40
CA ASN A 339 5.40 -26.98 -1.75
C ASN A 339 4.93 -28.18 -2.59
N ASN A 340 5.43 -28.28 -3.83
CA ASN A 340 5.13 -29.36 -4.78
C ASN A 340 6.29 -30.34 -5.00
N GLY A 341 7.21 -30.41 -4.04
CA GLY A 341 8.34 -31.36 -4.04
C GLY A 341 9.60 -30.84 -4.74
N PHE A 342 10.49 -31.76 -5.10
CA PHE A 342 11.87 -31.46 -5.57
C PHE A 342 12.20 -32.08 -6.93
N GLY A 343 11.22 -32.71 -7.58
CA GLY A 343 11.39 -33.31 -8.91
C GLY A 343 11.43 -32.27 -10.02
N ALA A 344 11.68 -32.73 -11.25
CA ALA A 344 11.60 -31.88 -12.43
C ALA A 344 10.22 -31.19 -12.53
N GLY A 345 10.21 -29.89 -12.80
CA GLY A 345 9.00 -29.06 -12.88
C GLY A 345 8.47 -28.53 -11.55
N SER A 346 8.98 -29.00 -10.40
CA SER A 346 8.66 -28.38 -9.10
C SER A 346 9.14 -26.93 -9.07
N ALA A 347 8.56 -26.11 -8.19
CA ALA A 347 8.91 -24.69 -8.13
C ALA A 347 10.40 -24.45 -7.85
N LEU A 348 10.96 -25.13 -6.85
CA LEU A 348 12.38 -25.00 -6.50
C LEU A 348 13.32 -25.50 -7.61
N ALA A 349 12.99 -26.65 -8.22
CA ALA A 349 13.79 -27.18 -9.32
C ALA A 349 13.75 -26.24 -10.55
N THR A 350 12.58 -25.66 -10.84
CA THR A 350 12.39 -24.70 -11.94
C THR A 350 13.20 -23.42 -11.71
N ILE A 351 13.22 -22.89 -10.48
CA ILE A 351 14.06 -21.73 -10.11
C ILE A 351 15.53 -22.00 -10.43
N VAL A 352 16.09 -23.10 -9.89
CA VAL A 352 17.52 -23.41 -10.05
C VAL A 352 17.89 -23.71 -11.50
N GLN A 353 17.10 -24.53 -12.18
CA GLN A 353 17.35 -24.87 -13.58
C GLN A 353 17.37 -23.61 -14.46
N SER A 354 16.39 -22.73 -14.27
CA SER A 354 16.24 -21.53 -15.09
C SER A 354 17.28 -20.47 -14.76
N LEU A 355 17.67 -20.35 -13.49
CA LEU A 355 18.75 -19.47 -13.06
C LEU A 355 20.09 -19.91 -13.68
N ASN A 356 20.40 -21.20 -13.62
CA ASN A 356 21.61 -21.75 -14.24
C ASN A 356 21.60 -21.60 -15.76
N GLN A 357 20.45 -21.80 -16.41
CA GLN A 357 20.28 -21.54 -17.83
C GLN A 357 20.56 -20.07 -18.18
N GLN A 358 20.03 -19.13 -17.39
CA GLN A 358 20.28 -17.70 -17.58
C GLN A 358 21.75 -17.32 -17.36
N LEU A 359 22.44 -17.98 -16.44
CA LEU A 359 23.86 -17.78 -16.16
C LEU A 359 24.79 -18.53 -17.14
N GLY A 360 24.23 -19.35 -18.04
CA GLY A 360 24.97 -20.12 -19.05
C GLY A 360 25.85 -21.23 -18.47
N SER A 361 25.68 -21.59 -17.19
CA SER A 361 26.48 -22.61 -16.52
C SER A 361 25.78 -23.17 -15.28
N ASP A 362 26.22 -24.33 -14.81
CA ASP A 362 25.68 -25.00 -13.64
C ASP A 362 26.26 -24.39 -12.34
N VAL A 363 25.74 -23.22 -11.95
CA VAL A 363 26.25 -22.36 -10.85
C VAL A 363 25.62 -22.71 -9.51
N TYR A 364 24.29 -22.76 -9.47
CA TYR A 364 23.49 -22.94 -8.27
C TYR A 364 22.98 -24.38 -8.14
N ALA A 365 22.86 -24.84 -6.90
CA ALA A 365 22.10 -26.02 -6.50
C ALA A 365 21.12 -25.64 -5.39
N PHE A 366 20.12 -26.49 -5.11
CA PHE A 366 19.21 -26.30 -3.99
C PHE A 366 19.50 -27.25 -2.84
N VAL A 367 19.12 -26.83 -1.64
CA VAL A 367 19.12 -27.68 -0.44
C VAL A 367 17.84 -28.53 -0.46
N GLN A 368 18.00 -29.85 -0.33
CA GLN A 368 16.87 -30.78 -0.29
C GLN A 368 16.78 -31.41 1.11
N PRO A 369 15.71 -31.12 1.88
CA PRO A 369 15.49 -31.77 3.16
C PRO A 369 15.15 -33.26 2.97
N GLY A 370 15.56 -34.08 3.95
CA GLY A 370 15.25 -35.52 3.96
C GLY A 370 13.77 -35.83 4.26
N GLU A 371 13.01 -34.85 4.73
CA GLU A 371 11.58 -34.93 4.99
C GLU A 371 10.81 -33.78 4.33
N LYS A 372 9.51 -33.98 4.09
CA LYS A 372 8.67 -32.96 3.46
C LYS A 372 8.47 -31.76 4.39
N PRO A 373 8.68 -30.51 3.92
CA PRO A 373 8.42 -29.32 4.71
C PRO A 373 6.91 -29.09 4.95
N GLY A 374 6.38 -29.64 6.05
CA GLY A 374 4.99 -29.41 6.48
C GLY A 374 3.93 -29.75 5.41
N SER A 375 2.74 -29.14 5.57
CA SER A 375 1.57 -29.41 4.74
C SER A 375 0.99 -28.18 4.03
N ASP A 376 1.49 -26.97 4.30
CA ASP A 376 1.04 -25.77 3.61
C ASP A 376 1.48 -25.79 2.13
N ASP A 377 0.67 -25.18 1.25
CA ASP A 377 0.99 -25.06 -0.18
C ASP A 377 2.25 -24.21 -0.43
N ILE A 378 2.68 -23.42 0.57
CA ILE A 378 3.93 -22.64 0.56
C ILE A 378 4.97 -23.30 1.46
N MET A 379 6.22 -23.34 1.00
CA MET A 379 7.40 -23.65 1.79
C MET A 379 8.46 -22.54 1.73
N VAL A 380 9.40 -22.60 2.67
CA VAL A 380 10.69 -21.92 2.56
C VAL A 380 11.71 -22.87 1.94
N ALA A 381 12.72 -22.33 1.25
CA ALA A 381 13.76 -23.12 0.59
C ALA A 381 15.12 -22.41 0.64
N MET A 382 16.19 -23.10 0.24
CA MET A 382 17.50 -22.48 0.05
C MET A 382 18.15 -22.95 -1.25
N ILE A 383 18.83 -22.02 -1.93
CA ILE A 383 19.74 -22.30 -3.03
C ILE A 383 21.14 -21.79 -2.70
N TYR A 384 22.17 -22.39 -3.28
CA TYR A 384 23.55 -22.06 -2.98
C TYR A 384 24.45 -22.19 -4.21
N ARG A 385 25.50 -21.37 -4.25
CA ARG A 385 26.52 -21.34 -5.30
C ARG A 385 27.60 -22.37 -5.01
N LYS A 386 27.66 -23.42 -5.84
CA LYS A 386 28.55 -24.58 -5.62
C LYS A 386 30.04 -24.23 -5.60
N ALA A 387 30.44 -23.16 -6.31
CA ALA A 387 31.84 -22.74 -6.38
C ALA A 387 32.35 -22.06 -5.11
N ASN A 388 31.45 -21.60 -4.23
CA ASN A 388 31.81 -20.74 -3.09
C ASN A 388 31.46 -21.37 -1.75
N VAL A 389 30.43 -22.23 -1.72
CA VAL A 389 30.01 -22.95 -0.51
C VAL A 389 29.66 -24.39 -0.82
N GLU A 390 29.80 -25.24 0.18
CA GLU A 390 29.27 -26.60 0.17
C GLU A 390 28.41 -26.85 1.42
N PRO A 391 27.25 -27.52 1.29
CA PRO A 391 26.45 -27.94 2.44
C PRO A 391 27.23 -28.95 3.30
N VAL A 392 27.18 -28.79 4.62
CA VAL A 392 27.75 -29.70 5.62
C VAL A 392 26.72 -30.04 6.69
N GLY A 393 26.83 -31.23 7.28
CA GLY A 393 25.84 -31.72 8.24
C GLY A 393 24.50 -32.12 7.59
N THR A 394 23.45 -32.14 8.40
CA THR A 394 22.09 -32.51 8.00
C THR A 394 21.27 -31.27 7.64
N THR A 395 20.48 -31.35 6.57
CA THR A 395 19.42 -30.36 6.31
C THR A 395 18.26 -30.58 7.28
N ALA A 396 18.02 -29.62 8.17
CA ALA A 396 17.05 -29.74 9.25
C ALA A 396 15.77 -28.93 8.97
N VAL A 397 14.61 -29.49 9.28
CA VAL A 397 13.31 -28.82 9.21
C VAL A 397 12.61 -28.96 10.56
N TYR A 398 11.92 -27.92 11.02
CA TYR A 398 11.17 -27.98 12.28
C TYR A 398 9.66 -27.95 12.05
N THR A 399 9.03 -29.11 12.09
CA THR A 399 7.60 -29.31 11.76
C THR A 399 6.67 -29.35 12.97
N LYS A 400 7.21 -29.27 14.19
CA LYS A 400 6.44 -29.29 15.43
C LYS A 400 5.79 -27.94 15.71
N ALA A 401 4.78 -27.94 16.58
CA ALA A 401 4.17 -26.71 17.07
C ALA A 401 5.24 -25.71 17.60
N PRO A 402 5.10 -24.42 17.29
CA PRO A 402 3.95 -23.76 16.62
C PRO A 402 4.07 -23.66 15.08
N PHE A 403 4.95 -24.44 14.45
CA PHE A 403 5.16 -24.43 13.00
C PHE A 403 4.37 -25.52 12.24
N ASP A 404 3.61 -26.33 12.98
CA ASP A 404 2.66 -27.30 12.43
C ASP A 404 1.45 -26.62 11.78
N LYS A 405 1.18 -25.34 12.12
CA LYS A 405 0.09 -24.56 11.57
C LYS A 405 0.43 -23.06 11.50
N GLY A 406 0.08 -22.44 10.38
CA GLY A 406 0.11 -20.99 10.24
C GLY A 406 1.47 -20.42 9.86
N SER A 407 2.50 -20.61 10.69
CA SER A 407 3.89 -20.35 10.29
C SER A 407 4.40 -21.48 9.39
N ARG A 408 5.34 -21.19 8.49
CA ARG A 408 5.99 -22.23 7.67
C ARG A 408 7.09 -22.90 8.50
N PRO A 409 7.23 -24.23 8.44
CA PRO A 409 8.36 -24.93 9.05
C PRO A 409 9.69 -24.28 8.63
N PRO A 410 10.52 -23.83 9.58
CA PRO A 410 11.80 -23.25 9.24
C PRO A 410 12.76 -24.34 8.74
N LEU A 411 13.66 -23.94 7.85
CA LEU A 411 14.67 -24.80 7.23
C LEU A 411 16.05 -24.28 7.66
N ALA A 412 16.89 -25.16 8.19
CA ALA A 412 18.27 -24.85 8.58
C ALA A 412 19.27 -25.74 7.82
N GLN A 413 20.35 -25.12 7.35
CA GLN A 413 21.46 -25.79 6.69
C GLN A 413 22.77 -25.12 7.08
N SER A 414 23.78 -25.93 7.40
CA SER A 414 25.14 -25.43 7.58
C SER A 414 25.91 -25.48 6.27
N PHE A 415 26.70 -24.46 6.00
CA PHE A 415 27.55 -24.35 4.83
C PHE A 415 28.99 -24.11 5.25
N ARG A 416 29.93 -24.77 4.56
CA ARG A 416 31.34 -24.44 4.64
C ARG A 416 31.69 -23.45 3.53
N HIS A 417 32.21 -22.28 3.89
CA HIS A 417 32.75 -21.32 2.94
C HIS A 417 34.07 -21.84 2.40
N LEU A 418 34.17 -22.03 1.08
CA LEU A 418 35.28 -22.76 0.48
C LEU A 418 36.61 -22.01 0.54
N ASP A 419 36.59 -20.68 0.63
CA ASP A 419 37.82 -19.88 0.76
C ASP A 419 38.33 -19.90 2.21
N SER A 420 37.54 -19.42 3.17
CA SER A 420 37.95 -19.30 4.58
C SER A 420 37.91 -20.62 5.37
N LYS A 421 37.24 -21.66 4.86
CA LYS A 421 36.95 -22.93 5.53
C LYS A 421 36.04 -22.84 6.76
N GLU A 422 35.59 -21.64 7.12
CA GLU A 422 34.63 -21.43 8.20
C GLU A 422 33.26 -22.01 7.88
N GLN A 423 32.53 -22.37 8.93
CA GLN A 423 31.20 -22.98 8.83
C GLN A 423 30.13 -22.07 9.42
N LEU A 424 29.07 -21.84 8.68
CA LEU A 424 27.93 -21.00 9.02
C LEU A 424 26.65 -21.82 8.97
N THR A 425 25.80 -21.71 9.99
CA THR A 425 24.43 -22.23 9.96
C THR A 425 23.46 -21.13 9.53
N VAL A 426 22.74 -21.35 8.44
CA VAL A 426 21.68 -20.45 7.96
C VAL A 426 20.33 -21.08 8.27
N SER A 427 19.38 -20.27 8.76
CA SER A 427 17.99 -20.63 8.99
C SER A 427 17.07 -19.66 8.24
N ILE A 428 16.21 -20.20 7.36
CA ILE A 428 15.20 -19.44 6.63
C ILE A 428 13.82 -19.66 7.26
N ASN A 429 13.10 -18.56 7.51
CA ASN A 429 11.93 -18.54 8.37
C ASN A 429 10.81 -17.74 7.73
N HIS A 430 9.57 -18.23 7.84
CA HIS A 430 8.39 -17.50 7.37
C HIS A 430 7.28 -17.63 8.43
N PHE A 431 7.13 -16.60 9.26
CA PHE A 431 6.16 -16.62 10.36
C PHE A 431 4.73 -16.32 9.87
N LYS A 432 3.74 -16.66 10.70
CA LYS A 432 2.33 -16.43 10.40
C LYS A 432 2.06 -14.97 9.99
N SER A 433 1.53 -14.79 8.78
CA SER A 433 1.17 -13.47 8.23
C SER A 433 0.13 -12.70 9.06
N LYS A 434 0.27 -11.37 9.05
CA LYS A 434 -0.66 -10.38 9.62
C LYS A 434 -1.92 -10.16 8.77
N GLY A 435 -1.96 -10.66 7.52
CA GLY A 435 -3.00 -10.34 6.53
C GLY A 435 -4.39 -10.92 6.80
N SER A 436 -4.59 -11.66 7.89
CA SER A 436 -5.89 -12.18 8.29
C SER A 436 -6.03 -12.21 9.81
N CYS A 437 -7.25 -12.37 10.31
CA CYS A 437 -7.53 -12.57 11.73
C CYS A 437 -8.25 -13.91 11.96
N PRO A 438 -8.14 -14.50 13.17
CA PRO A 438 -8.96 -15.64 13.54
C PRO A 438 -10.45 -15.34 13.34
N LYS A 439 -11.22 -16.33 12.87
CA LYS A 439 -12.68 -16.18 12.68
C LYS A 439 -13.44 -16.00 13.99
N GLN A 440 -12.91 -16.57 15.07
CA GLN A 440 -13.48 -16.48 16.42
C GLN A 440 -12.52 -15.72 17.32
N PRO A 441 -13.01 -14.85 18.22
CA PRO A 441 -12.17 -14.19 19.21
C PRO A 441 -11.37 -15.21 20.03
N GLY A 442 -10.16 -14.83 20.40
CA GLY A 442 -9.20 -15.68 21.10
C GLY A 442 -7.82 -15.01 21.20
N PRO A 443 -6.79 -15.72 21.69
CA PRO A 443 -5.47 -15.15 21.95
C PRO A 443 -4.86 -14.42 20.75
N ASP A 444 -5.06 -14.93 19.53
CA ASP A 444 -4.54 -14.34 18.29
C ASP A 444 -5.40 -13.21 17.71
N SER A 445 -6.40 -12.71 18.44
CA SER A 445 -7.20 -11.55 18.02
C SER A 445 -6.37 -10.26 18.03
N ASP A 446 -6.81 -9.27 17.27
CA ASP A 446 -6.20 -7.95 17.32
C ASP A 446 -6.51 -7.27 18.66
N LEU A 447 -5.46 -6.96 19.43
CA LEU A 447 -5.56 -6.19 20.68
C LEU A 447 -5.61 -4.68 20.42
N ASN A 448 -5.61 -4.28 19.15
CA ASN A 448 -5.54 -2.90 18.68
C ASN A 448 -4.33 -2.15 19.25
N ASP A 449 -3.22 -2.84 19.52
CA ASP A 449 -1.98 -2.27 20.06
C ASP A 449 -0.96 -1.89 18.96
N GLY A 450 -1.35 -2.06 17.70
CA GLY A 450 -0.53 -1.83 16.51
C GLY A 450 0.15 -3.10 15.97
N GLN A 451 0.11 -4.23 16.70
CA GLN A 451 0.75 -5.47 16.25
C GLN A 451 -0.13 -6.33 15.37
N GLY A 452 -1.45 -6.07 15.35
CA GLY A 452 -2.41 -6.84 14.59
C GLY A 452 -2.58 -8.28 15.12
N CYS A 453 -3.37 -9.06 14.38
CA CYS A 453 -3.67 -10.45 14.69
C CYS A 453 -2.42 -11.36 14.69
N TRP A 454 -2.57 -12.55 15.29
CA TRP A 454 -1.55 -13.60 15.34
C TRP A 454 -0.26 -13.26 16.09
N THR A 455 -0.25 -12.20 16.91
CA THR A 455 0.95 -11.79 17.66
C THR A 455 1.42 -12.90 18.62
N PRO A 456 0.56 -13.54 19.45
CA PRO A 456 1.01 -14.65 20.30
C PRO A 456 1.58 -15.84 19.52
N THR A 457 0.98 -16.20 18.38
CA THR A 457 1.53 -17.24 17.49
C THR A 457 2.93 -16.87 16.99
N ARG A 458 3.17 -15.62 16.56
CA ARG A 458 4.49 -15.16 16.12
C ARG A 458 5.52 -15.15 17.27
N VAL A 459 5.11 -14.78 18.50
CA VAL A 459 5.98 -14.86 19.69
C VAL A 459 6.33 -16.31 20.02
N ALA A 460 5.37 -17.23 19.93
CA ALA A 460 5.63 -18.66 20.13
C ALA A 460 6.62 -19.20 19.08
N ALA A 461 6.48 -18.78 17.82
CA ALA A 461 7.41 -19.15 16.75
C ALA A 461 8.84 -18.65 17.04
N ALA A 462 9.00 -17.40 17.49
CA ALA A 462 10.30 -16.84 17.87
C ALA A 462 10.97 -17.62 19.02
N LYS A 463 10.19 -18.02 20.04
CA LYS A 463 10.62 -18.88 21.15
C LYS A 463 11.09 -20.25 20.66
N ALA A 464 10.23 -20.95 19.94
CA ALA A 464 10.52 -22.30 19.44
C ALA A 464 11.74 -22.31 18.50
N LEU A 465 11.86 -21.31 17.64
CA LEU A 465 13.00 -21.15 16.74
C LEU A 465 14.31 -20.93 17.50
N THR A 466 14.29 -20.07 18.54
CA THR A 466 15.47 -19.81 19.38
C THR A 466 15.93 -21.08 20.10
N GLU A 467 14.99 -21.83 20.70
CA GLU A 467 15.32 -23.08 21.37
C GLU A 467 15.77 -24.17 20.40
N TRP A 468 15.16 -24.26 19.21
CA TRP A 468 15.56 -25.24 18.19
C TRP A 468 16.96 -24.98 17.63
N LEU A 469 17.33 -23.73 17.34
CA LEU A 469 18.66 -23.42 16.82
C LEU A 469 19.78 -23.66 17.85
N LYS A 470 19.48 -23.59 19.16
CA LYS A 470 20.42 -23.95 20.23
C LYS A 470 20.75 -25.44 20.27
N THR A 471 19.93 -26.31 19.68
CA THR A 471 20.20 -27.75 19.66
C THR A 471 21.10 -28.17 18.50
N GLU A 472 21.72 -27.22 17.78
CA GLU A 472 22.58 -27.48 16.62
C GLU A 472 21.89 -28.44 15.63
N PRO A 473 20.71 -28.07 15.10
CA PRO A 473 19.83 -29.04 14.44
C PRO A 473 20.42 -29.66 13.16
N THR A 474 21.47 -29.05 12.60
CA THR A 474 22.23 -29.55 11.46
C THR A 474 23.36 -30.52 11.86
N GLY A 475 23.63 -30.71 13.16
CA GLY A 475 24.74 -31.51 13.69
C GLY A 475 26.10 -30.83 13.58
N ILE A 476 26.14 -29.53 13.31
CA ILE A 476 27.36 -28.73 13.20
C ILE A 476 27.42 -27.75 14.38
N ASP A 477 28.43 -27.93 15.23
CA ASP A 477 28.81 -26.98 16.28
C ASP A 477 29.53 -25.78 15.63
N THR A 478 28.81 -24.67 15.52
CA THR A 478 29.36 -23.39 15.07
C THR A 478 28.74 -22.23 15.84
N ASN A 479 29.59 -21.25 16.17
CA ASN A 479 29.16 -19.99 16.74
C ASN A 479 28.61 -19.03 15.68
N TYR A 480 28.66 -19.37 14.39
CA TYR A 480 28.15 -18.54 13.30
C TYR A 480 26.76 -19.02 12.89
N VAL A 481 25.73 -18.40 13.46
CA VAL A 481 24.33 -18.76 13.19
C VAL A 481 23.58 -17.53 12.69
N LEU A 482 22.87 -17.70 11.58
CA LEU A 482 22.08 -16.68 10.91
C LEU A 482 20.61 -17.12 10.86
N MET A 483 19.73 -16.27 11.37
CA MET A 483 18.29 -16.34 11.21
C MET A 483 17.85 -15.26 10.21
N MET A 484 17.18 -15.63 9.14
CA MET A 484 16.65 -14.68 8.17
C MET A 484 15.29 -15.08 7.61
N GLY A 485 14.60 -14.13 6.98
CA GLY A 485 13.34 -14.33 6.28
C GLY A 485 12.25 -13.35 6.72
N ASP A 486 11.02 -13.62 6.29
CA ASP A 486 9.82 -12.87 6.64
C ASP A 486 9.31 -13.33 8.01
N LEU A 487 9.64 -12.54 9.04
CA LEU A 487 9.18 -12.81 10.40
C LEU A 487 7.79 -12.22 10.66
N ASN A 488 7.19 -11.59 9.64
CA ASN A 488 5.85 -11.01 9.65
C ASN A 488 5.61 -10.13 10.87
N ALA A 489 6.62 -9.37 11.29
CA ALA A 489 6.57 -8.51 12.45
C ALA A 489 7.54 -7.34 12.31
N TYR A 490 7.09 -6.15 12.73
CA TYR A 490 7.88 -4.93 12.70
C TYR A 490 8.83 -4.84 13.90
N ARG A 491 9.85 -3.99 13.80
CA ARG A 491 11.02 -4.02 14.70
C ARG A 491 10.70 -3.92 16.20
N MET A 492 9.69 -3.14 16.58
CA MET A 492 9.30 -2.96 17.98
C MET A 492 8.27 -3.98 18.47
N GLU A 493 7.83 -4.90 17.61
CA GLU A 493 6.83 -5.91 17.97
C GLU A 493 7.41 -7.04 18.84
N ALA A 494 6.56 -7.64 19.65
CA ALA A 494 6.89 -8.66 20.63
C ALA A 494 7.77 -9.82 20.12
N PRO A 495 7.56 -10.42 18.92
CA PRO A 495 8.45 -11.49 18.45
C PRO A 495 9.89 -11.02 18.21
N LEU A 496 10.11 -9.82 17.66
CA LEU A 496 11.47 -9.29 17.44
C LEU A 496 12.12 -8.86 18.74
N GLN A 497 11.35 -8.22 19.63
CA GLN A 497 11.82 -7.87 20.97
C GLN A 497 12.25 -9.12 21.76
N TYR A 498 11.51 -10.23 21.64
CA TYR A 498 11.90 -11.50 22.24
C TYR A 498 13.22 -12.02 21.67
N LEU A 499 13.42 -11.99 20.35
CA LEU A 499 14.67 -12.45 19.73
C LEU A 499 15.87 -11.63 20.22
N GLU A 500 15.77 -10.30 20.24
CA GLU A 500 16.83 -9.42 20.76
C GLU A 500 17.17 -9.71 22.23
N GLN A 501 16.14 -9.85 23.07
CA GLN A 501 16.30 -10.17 24.51
C GLN A 501 16.95 -11.54 24.75
N ASN A 502 16.90 -12.44 23.76
CA ASN A 502 17.51 -13.78 23.82
C ASN A 502 18.83 -13.85 23.03
N GLY A 503 19.48 -12.71 22.79
CA GLY A 503 20.87 -12.62 22.32
C GLY A 503 21.04 -12.49 20.81
N TRP A 504 19.97 -12.57 20.02
CA TRP A 504 20.03 -12.39 18.58
C TRP A 504 20.29 -10.92 18.21
N GLN A 505 21.26 -10.68 17.34
CA GLN A 505 21.66 -9.34 16.92
C GLN A 505 21.12 -9.04 15.53
N HIS A 506 20.31 -8.00 15.38
CA HIS A 506 19.89 -7.57 14.05
C HIS A 506 21.07 -7.12 13.19
N LEU A 507 21.07 -7.56 11.93
CA LEU A 507 22.06 -7.14 10.95
C LEU A 507 21.78 -5.72 10.43
N ALA A 508 20.50 -5.39 10.23
CA ALA A 508 20.05 -4.06 9.87
C ALA A 508 20.44 -3.01 10.94
N PRO A 509 21.06 -1.88 10.54
CA PRO A 509 21.29 -0.74 11.44
C PRO A 509 19.98 -0.17 11.98
N LYS A 510 19.97 0.30 13.23
CA LYS A 510 18.75 0.89 13.85
C LYS A 510 18.37 2.24 13.24
N ASP A 511 19.36 3.03 12.82
CA ASP A 511 19.15 4.42 12.38
C ASP A 511 19.01 4.58 10.87
N ALA A 512 19.06 3.47 10.12
CA ALA A 512 18.96 3.51 8.68
C ALA A 512 17.51 3.33 8.23
N VAL A 513 17.05 4.18 7.33
CA VAL A 513 15.72 4.07 6.73
C VAL A 513 15.73 2.88 5.77
N HIS A 514 15.24 1.75 6.27
CA HIS A 514 15.04 0.52 5.51
C HIS A 514 13.58 0.10 5.66
N SER A 515 13.00 -0.38 4.57
CA SER A 515 11.71 -1.05 4.55
C SER A 515 11.81 -2.22 3.62
N SER A 516 11.08 -3.28 3.93
CA SER A 516 10.92 -4.41 3.02
C SER A 516 9.49 -4.55 2.52
N PHE A 517 8.56 -3.77 3.08
CA PHE A 517 7.13 -3.86 2.80
C PHE A 517 6.46 -2.50 3.02
N VAL A 518 5.43 -2.21 2.21
CA VAL A 518 4.55 -1.05 2.36
C VAL A 518 3.12 -1.53 2.52
N TYR A 519 2.46 -1.12 3.59
CA TYR A 519 1.07 -1.47 3.87
C TYR A 519 0.25 -0.22 4.18
N ARG A 520 -0.75 0.09 3.33
CA ARG A 520 -1.68 1.22 3.51
C ARG A 520 -0.96 2.54 3.78
N GLY A 521 -0.02 2.88 2.91
CA GLY A 521 0.75 4.12 3.04
C GLY A 521 1.76 4.13 4.17
N ARG A 522 2.12 2.98 4.77
CA ARG A 522 3.09 2.89 5.86
C ARG A 522 4.22 1.95 5.49
N SER A 523 5.46 2.44 5.57
CA SER A 523 6.67 1.68 5.24
C SER A 523 7.26 1.01 6.49
N GLY A 524 7.64 -0.26 6.40
CA GLY A 524 8.28 -0.97 7.52
C GLY A 524 9.00 -2.24 7.08
N THR A 525 9.59 -2.95 8.05
CA THR A 525 10.41 -4.15 7.78
C THR A 525 9.71 -5.40 8.29
N LEU A 526 9.38 -6.32 7.38
CA LEU A 526 8.92 -7.67 7.72
C LEU A 526 10.01 -8.73 7.49
N ASP A 527 10.93 -8.44 6.56
CA ASP A 527 12.05 -9.31 6.20
C ASP A 527 13.28 -8.91 7.02
N HIS A 528 13.68 -9.80 7.91
CA HIS A 528 14.76 -9.55 8.87
C HIS A 528 15.93 -10.50 8.65
N ALA A 529 17.10 -10.06 9.07
CA ALA A 529 18.25 -10.92 9.32
C ALA A 529 18.80 -10.61 10.72
N LEU A 530 18.89 -11.65 11.55
CA LEU A 530 19.48 -11.62 12.88
C LEU A 530 20.56 -12.68 12.98
N ALA A 531 21.65 -12.39 13.69
CA ALA A 531 22.79 -13.28 13.79
C ALA A 531 23.19 -13.50 15.24
N SER A 532 23.91 -14.60 15.49
CA SER A 532 24.69 -14.75 16.71
C SER A 532 25.70 -13.60 16.84
N PRO A 533 26.11 -13.22 18.08
CA PRO A 533 27.07 -12.14 18.28
C PRO A 533 28.37 -12.30 17.49
N GLN A 534 28.88 -13.53 17.39
CA GLN A 534 30.12 -13.86 16.69
C GLN A 534 29.99 -13.66 15.17
N LEU A 535 28.85 -14.02 14.58
CA LEU A 535 28.62 -13.78 13.15
C LEU A 535 28.36 -12.30 12.87
N LYS A 536 27.63 -11.59 13.73
CA LYS A 536 27.43 -10.14 13.60
C LYS A 536 28.77 -9.39 13.54
N ALA A 537 29.77 -9.83 14.31
CA ALA A 537 31.12 -9.25 14.28
C ALA A 537 31.87 -9.45 12.95
N LYS A 538 31.42 -10.37 12.09
CA LYS A 538 31.98 -10.62 10.75
C LYS A 538 31.28 -9.82 9.65
N LEU A 539 30.18 -9.14 9.96
CA LEU A 539 29.36 -8.39 9.01
C LEU A 539 30.18 -7.26 8.37
N GLN A 540 30.25 -7.25 7.04
CA GLN A 540 30.86 -6.17 6.25
C GLN A 540 29.80 -5.19 5.75
N GLN A 541 28.64 -5.71 5.34
CA GLN A 541 27.50 -4.92 4.92
C GLN A 541 26.19 -5.66 5.11
N PHE A 542 25.11 -4.89 5.22
CA PHE A 542 23.72 -5.36 5.16
C PHE A 542 22.93 -4.34 4.35
N GLN A 543 22.05 -4.79 3.46
CA GLN A 543 21.16 -3.92 2.71
C GLN A 543 19.86 -4.63 2.33
N HIS A 544 18.74 -3.93 2.50
CA HIS A 544 17.52 -4.20 1.73
C HIS A 544 17.67 -3.59 0.34
N TRP A 545 17.53 -4.41 -0.70
CA TRP A 545 17.56 -3.94 -2.07
C TRP A 545 16.14 -3.54 -2.47
N GLY A 546 15.83 -2.25 -2.32
CA GLY A 546 14.50 -1.66 -2.50
C GLY A 546 14.00 -1.66 -3.95
N ILE A 547 13.66 -2.83 -4.50
CA ILE A 547 13.23 -3.01 -5.90
C ILE A 547 11.73 -3.31 -6.04
N ASN A 548 11.01 -3.54 -4.95
CA ASN A 548 9.70 -4.17 -4.93
C ASN A 548 8.65 -3.39 -4.13
N ALA A 549 8.88 -3.15 -2.84
CA ALA A 549 7.85 -2.62 -1.95
C ALA A 549 7.41 -1.19 -2.32
N ASP A 550 8.34 -0.41 -2.87
CA ASP A 550 8.08 0.96 -3.29
C ASP A 550 7.44 1.07 -4.68
N GLU A 551 7.44 0.00 -5.47
CA GLU A 551 6.87 0.02 -6.83
C GLU A 551 5.35 -0.16 -6.83
N PRO A 552 4.61 0.50 -7.73
CA PRO A 552 3.19 0.24 -7.93
C PRO A 552 2.91 -1.22 -8.24
N ALA A 553 1.91 -1.78 -7.58
CA ALA A 553 1.51 -3.18 -7.74
C ALA A 553 1.27 -3.55 -9.21
N VAL A 554 0.71 -2.64 -10.01
CA VAL A 554 0.40 -2.86 -11.42
C VAL A 554 1.60 -3.15 -12.33
N LEU A 555 2.82 -2.85 -11.89
CA LEU A 555 4.07 -3.15 -12.62
C LEU A 555 4.58 -4.58 -12.39
N ASP A 556 3.79 -5.39 -11.68
CA ASP A 556 3.99 -6.82 -11.47
C ASP A 556 3.86 -7.64 -12.76
N TYR A 557 3.82 -8.96 -12.60
CA TYR A 557 3.71 -9.90 -13.72
C TYR A 557 2.26 -10.10 -14.19
N ASN A 558 1.26 -9.77 -13.37
CA ASN A 558 -0.15 -10.05 -13.64
C ASN A 558 -0.65 -9.38 -14.92
N THR A 559 -1.68 -9.96 -15.53
CA THR A 559 -2.28 -9.49 -16.78
C THR A 559 -3.75 -9.12 -16.65
N GLU A 560 -4.37 -9.48 -15.53
CA GLU A 560 -5.76 -9.14 -15.24
C GLU A 560 -5.97 -7.63 -15.18
N PHE A 561 -7.16 -7.20 -15.62
CA PHE A 561 -7.57 -5.80 -15.64
C PHE A 561 -6.67 -4.85 -16.45
N LYS A 562 -5.81 -5.38 -17.32
CA LYS A 562 -4.93 -4.62 -18.22
C LYS A 562 -5.34 -4.85 -19.67
N SER A 563 -5.39 -3.79 -20.48
CA SER A 563 -5.52 -3.93 -21.93
C SER A 563 -4.26 -4.54 -22.56
N LYS A 564 -4.33 -4.98 -23.82
CA LYS A 564 -3.14 -5.50 -24.55
C LYS A 564 -1.98 -4.50 -24.59
N ALA A 565 -2.29 -3.21 -24.75
CA ALA A 565 -1.27 -2.15 -24.75
C ALA A 565 -0.66 -1.97 -23.36
N GLN A 566 -1.46 -2.02 -22.29
CA GLN A 566 -0.97 -1.96 -20.91
C GLN A 566 -0.14 -3.19 -20.53
N GLN A 567 -0.51 -4.38 -20.98
CA GLN A 567 0.29 -5.60 -20.74
C GLN A 567 1.71 -5.51 -21.32
N GLN A 568 1.90 -4.70 -22.38
CA GLN A 568 3.19 -4.39 -22.98
C GLN A 568 3.89 -3.23 -22.25
N SER A 569 3.19 -2.12 -22.00
CA SER A 569 3.82 -0.92 -21.43
C SER A 569 4.13 -1.01 -19.94
N LEU A 570 3.34 -1.75 -19.16
CA LEU A 570 3.47 -1.88 -17.70
C LEU A 570 4.40 -3.01 -17.27
N TYR A 571 4.97 -3.77 -18.20
CA TYR A 571 5.84 -4.90 -17.89
C TYR A 571 7.22 -4.76 -18.51
N ALA A 572 8.24 -5.06 -17.70
CA ALA A 572 9.59 -5.33 -18.15
C ALA A 572 10.15 -6.53 -17.37
N PRO A 573 10.95 -7.41 -18.00
CA PRO A 573 11.60 -8.55 -17.36
C PRO A 573 12.84 -8.12 -16.54
N THR A 574 12.65 -7.08 -15.72
CA THR A 574 13.66 -6.48 -14.82
C THR A 574 13.40 -6.92 -13.38
N PRO A 575 14.37 -6.78 -12.45
CA PRO A 575 14.15 -7.13 -11.04
C PRO A 575 13.03 -6.31 -10.37
N TYR A 576 12.74 -5.10 -10.85
CA TYR A 576 11.76 -4.21 -10.22
C TYR A 576 10.33 -4.78 -10.24
N ARG A 577 9.64 -4.70 -9.09
CA ARG A 577 8.33 -5.30 -8.85
C ARG A 577 8.27 -6.79 -9.22
N SER A 578 9.33 -7.51 -8.90
CA SER A 578 9.39 -8.99 -8.97
C SER A 578 8.65 -9.66 -7.81
N SER A 579 8.47 -8.92 -6.71
CA SER A 579 7.75 -9.32 -5.50
C SER A 579 7.03 -8.11 -4.90
N ASP A 580 6.25 -8.32 -3.85
CA ASP A 580 5.76 -7.29 -2.94
C ASP A 580 6.70 -7.03 -1.75
N HIS A 581 7.71 -7.89 -1.58
CA HIS A 581 8.75 -7.75 -0.57
C HIS A 581 10.11 -7.41 -1.20
N ASP A 582 10.87 -6.50 -0.58
CA ASP A 582 12.25 -6.24 -0.99
C ASP A 582 13.19 -7.37 -0.51
N PRO A 583 14.07 -7.92 -1.37
CA PRO A 583 15.11 -8.83 -0.91
C PRO A 583 16.10 -8.12 0.00
N LEU A 584 16.73 -8.88 0.88
CA LEU A 584 17.87 -8.43 1.67
C LEU A 584 19.11 -9.26 1.34
N TYR A 585 20.28 -8.63 1.48
CA TYR A 585 21.56 -9.33 1.42
C TYR A 585 22.53 -8.77 2.45
N MET A 586 23.51 -9.60 2.80
CA MET A 586 24.61 -9.24 3.68
C MET A 586 25.88 -9.98 3.27
N ASP A 587 27.01 -9.32 3.51
CA ASP A 587 28.32 -9.89 3.25
C ASP A 587 29.07 -10.09 4.57
N PHE A 588 29.73 -11.23 4.68
CA PHE A 588 30.56 -11.58 5.82
C PHE A 588 32.00 -11.80 5.37
N LYS A 589 32.94 -11.40 6.21
CA LYS A 589 34.35 -11.75 6.06
C LYS A 589 34.81 -12.48 7.29
N PHE A 590 35.24 -13.73 7.09
CA PHE A 590 35.63 -14.65 8.15
C PHE A 590 37.07 -14.45 8.60
#